data_AF-A0A1T4XV34-F1
#
_entry.id   AF-A0A1T4XV34-F1
#
_cell.length_a   1.000
_cell.length_b   1.000
_cell.length_c   1.000
_cell.angle_alpha   90.00
_cell.angle_beta   90.00
_cell.angle_gamma   90.00
#
_symmetry.space_group_name_H-M   'P 1'
#
loop_
_entity.id
_entity.type
_entity.pdbx_description
1 polymer ?
#
loop_
_entity_poly.entity_id
_entity_poly.type
_entity_poly.pdbx_seq_one_letter_code
_entity_poly.pdbx_strand_id
1 'polypeptide(L)'
;MNESRELKNAEQLEELLLLTEEIQEELEQKDQLIVELKTQLNESLTLNEKLNKENRAGNIQALKNDLKLADRALRSEKEKLRSANVTIEECQDKIRCLTQQRDYARTHQKIVEIPVEKPVLYKKCEACDRTAYQNAKARYETQKEQLAGQYKAKTVMFQTTLFLLAWYSLTTTLFQAVQSDVFLSDCKSFFHDAASFIQTFIGWTIDAGQSVAQISTKIPNEIIAGIIYWLLMILVVGICVAGTGILAILIEIKVIELYKKNCWDVITLLMILTSAAVIIYFGEVIKKALSINLLFFWLILQGIYLTIRRYISQDTD
;
A
#
# COMPACT_ATOMS: atom_id res chain seq x y z
N MET A 1 -44.98 17.26 -102.48
CA MET A 1 -45.02 17.12 -101.00
C MET A 1 -44.53 15.73 -100.55
N ASN A 2 -43.57 15.11 -101.26
CA ASN A 2 -43.03 13.76 -100.93
C ASN A 2 -41.50 13.80 -100.69
N GLU A 3 -40.73 14.57 -101.48
CA GLU A 3 -39.27 14.72 -101.31
C GLU A 3 -38.84 15.34 -99.96
N SER A 4 -39.58 16.32 -99.43
CA SER A 4 -39.23 16.96 -98.15
C SER A 4 -39.46 16.06 -96.93
N ARG A 5 -40.21 14.95 -97.05
CA ARG A 5 -40.39 13.97 -95.97
C ARG A 5 -39.29 12.90 -95.99
N GLU A 6 -38.87 12.47 -97.18
CA GLU A 6 -37.79 11.49 -97.35
C GLU A 6 -36.45 12.02 -96.83
N LEU A 7 -36.11 13.28 -97.11
CA LEU A 7 -34.87 13.92 -96.65
C LEU A 7 -34.84 14.09 -95.12
N LYS A 8 -35.98 14.44 -94.52
CA LYS A 8 -36.12 14.57 -93.06
C LYS A 8 -36.05 13.20 -92.36
N ASN A 9 -36.58 12.15 -93.00
CA ASN A 9 -36.48 10.78 -92.49
C ASN A 9 -35.05 10.24 -92.58
N ALA A 10 -34.30 10.57 -93.64
CA ALA A 10 -32.91 10.15 -93.81
C ALA A 10 -31.98 10.82 -92.78
N GLU A 11 -32.16 12.12 -92.53
CA GLU A 11 -31.39 12.87 -91.53
C GLU A 11 -31.66 12.36 -90.10
N GLN A 12 -32.93 12.03 -89.77
CA GLN A 12 -33.27 11.39 -88.50
C GLN A 12 -32.69 9.98 -88.35
N LEU A 13 -32.52 9.24 -89.45
CA LEU A 13 -31.96 7.89 -89.43
C LEU A 13 -30.45 7.91 -89.18
N GLU A 14 -29.74 8.89 -89.75
CA GLU A 14 -28.29 9.06 -89.56
C GLU A 14 -27.97 9.53 -88.13
N GLU A 15 -28.77 10.44 -87.58
CA GLU A 15 -28.65 10.88 -86.18
C GLU A 15 -28.95 9.72 -85.20
N LEU A 16 -29.93 8.86 -85.50
CA LEU A 16 -30.21 7.64 -84.74
C LEU A 16 -29.06 6.63 -84.78
N LEU A 17 -28.40 6.46 -85.93
CA LEU A 17 -27.26 5.56 -86.09
C LEU A 17 -26.07 6.04 -85.26
N LEU A 18 -25.74 7.33 -85.33
CA LEU A 18 -24.61 7.91 -84.61
C LEU A 18 -24.82 7.85 -83.09
N LEU A 19 -26.04 8.10 -82.61
CA LEU A 19 -26.40 7.95 -81.19
C LEU A 19 -26.30 6.49 -80.72
N THR A 20 -26.66 5.54 -81.59
CA THR A 20 -26.58 4.10 -81.25
C THR A 20 -25.13 3.65 -81.14
N GLU A 21 -24.24 4.15 -82.01
CA GLU A 21 -22.81 3.85 -81.98
C GLU A 21 -22.13 4.43 -80.73
N GLU A 22 -22.44 5.68 -80.36
CA GLU A 22 -21.94 6.30 -79.13
C GLU A 22 -22.40 5.55 -77.86
N ILE A 23 -23.67 5.12 -77.82
CA ILE A 23 -24.21 4.30 -76.73
C ILE A 23 -23.46 2.95 -76.65
N GLN A 24 -23.09 2.38 -77.79
CA GLN A 24 -22.43 1.07 -77.85
C GLN A 24 -20.97 1.14 -77.38
N GLU A 25 -20.24 2.20 -77.75
CA GLU A 25 -18.89 2.46 -77.23
C GLU A 25 -18.90 2.74 -75.72
N GLU A 26 -19.84 3.54 -75.22
CA GLU A 26 -20.00 3.77 -73.79
C GLU A 26 -20.29 2.47 -73.02
N LEU A 27 -21.10 1.58 -73.61
CA LEU A 27 -21.42 0.30 -73.01
C LEU A 27 -20.17 -0.59 -72.92
N GLU A 28 -19.37 -0.65 -73.98
CA GLU A 28 -18.14 -1.45 -74.03
C GLU A 28 -17.07 -0.93 -73.05
N GLN A 29 -16.93 0.40 -72.92
CA GLN A 29 -16.06 1.01 -71.90
C GLN A 29 -16.52 0.69 -70.47
N LYS A 30 -17.84 0.74 -70.22
CA LYS A 30 -18.40 0.39 -68.90
C LYS A 30 -18.18 -1.10 -68.57
N ASP A 31 -18.32 -1.99 -69.55
CA ASP A 31 -18.06 -3.41 -69.36
C ASP A 31 -16.58 -3.70 -69.07
N GLN A 32 -15.64 -3.02 -69.74
CA GLN A 32 -14.21 -3.13 -69.42
C GLN A 32 -13.90 -2.65 -68.00
N LEU A 33 -14.45 -1.51 -67.59
CA LEU A 33 -14.29 -0.99 -66.23
C LEU A 33 -14.85 -1.93 -65.17
N ILE A 34 -15.99 -2.59 -65.44
CA ILE A 34 -16.58 -3.58 -64.53
C ILE A 34 -15.64 -4.78 -64.34
N VAL A 35 -14.99 -5.25 -65.41
CA VAL A 35 -14.02 -6.36 -65.34
C VAL A 35 -12.78 -5.98 -64.53
N GLU A 36 -12.24 -4.79 -64.75
CA GLU A 36 -11.08 -4.25 -64.01
C GLU A 36 -11.40 -4.15 -62.51
N LEU A 37 -12.56 -3.55 -62.18
CA LEU A 37 -12.99 -3.36 -60.79
C LEU A 37 -13.21 -4.69 -60.07
N LYS A 38 -13.79 -5.68 -60.78
CA LYS A 38 -14.00 -7.03 -60.25
C LYS A 38 -12.68 -7.76 -59.97
N THR A 39 -11.68 -7.53 -60.82
CA THR A 39 -10.34 -8.10 -60.66
C THR A 39 -9.64 -7.50 -59.44
N GLN A 40 -9.63 -6.18 -59.32
CA GLN A 40 -9.05 -5.49 -58.16
C GLN A 40 -9.73 -5.86 -56.84
N LEU A 41 -11.06 -6.04 -56.86
CA LEU A 41 -11.80 -6.47 -55.67
C LEU A 41 -11.39 -7.88 -55.23
N ASN A 42 -11.22 -8.81 -56.18
CA ASN A 42 -10.77 -10.17 -55.88
C ASN A 42 -9.33 -10.20 -55.33
N GLU A 43 -8.43 -9.38 -55.87
CA GLU A 43 -7.05 -9.27 -55.37
C GLU A 43 -7.03 -8.71 -53.93
N SER A 44 -7.79 -7.66 -53.67
CA SER A 44 -7.91 -7.06 -52.34
C SER A 44 -8.48 -8.04 -51.31
N LEU A 45 -9.51 -8.81 -51.69
CA LEU A 45 -10.12 -9.83 -50.83
C LEU A 45 -9.12 -10.95 -50.51
N THR A 46 -8.35 -11.41 -51.50
CA THR A 46 -7.33 -12.44 -51.33
C THR A 46 -6.18 -11.97 -50.41
N LEU A 47 -5.74 -10.72 -50.58
CA LEU A 47 -4.70 -10.13 -49.74
C LEU A 47 -5.16 -9.99 -48.28
N ASN A 48 -6.41 -9.55 -48.08
CA ASN A 48 -7.01 -9.41 -46.75
C ASN A 48 -7.12 -10.77 -46.04
N GLU A 49 -7.58 -11.81 -46.73
CA GLU A 49 -7.61 -13.16 -46.17
C GLU A 49 -6.22 -13.67 -45.76
N LYS A 50 -5.19 -13.40 -46.58
CA LYS A 50 -3.81 -13.81 -46.27
C LYS A 50 -3.28 -13.07 -45.04
N LEU A 51 -3.48 -11.75 -44.99
CA LEU A 51 -3.06 -10.93 -43.85
C LEU A 51 -3.75 -11.35 -42.55
N ASN A 52 -5.05 -11.67 -42.61
CA ASN A 52 -5.81 -12.15 -41.46
C ASN A 52 -5.30 -13.52 -40.96
N LYS A 53 -4.95 -14.44 -41.89
CA LYS A 53 -4.35 -15.74 -41.54
C LYS A 53 -2.96 -15.58 -40.91
N GLU A 54 -2.10 -14.72 -41.45
CA GLU A 54 -0.76 -14.45 -40.90
C GLU A 54 -0.81 -13.77 -39.53
N ASN A 55 -1.69 -12.78 -39.34
CA ASN A 55 -1.89 -12.10 -38.06
C ASN A 55 -2.38 -13.06 -36.98
N ARG A 56 -3.33 -13.94 -37.31
CA ARG A 56 -3.81 -14.98 -36.39
C ARG A 56 -2.71 -15.98 -36.03
N ALA A 57 -1.89 -16.41 -36.99
CA ALA A 57 -0.78 -17.32 -36.74
C ALA A 57 0.31 -16.68 -35.86
N GLY A 58 0.69 -15.43 -36.15
CA GLY A 58 1.67 -14.68 -35.38
C GLY A 58 1.26 -14.46 -33.92
N ASN A 59 0.01 -14.04 -33.69
CA ASN A 59 -0.50 -13.81 -32.34
C ASN A 59 -0.60 -15.11 -31.53
N ILE A 60 -1.04 -16.20 -32.15
CA ILE A 60 -1.10 -17.51 -31.48
C ILE A 60 0.31 -18.00 -31.10
N GLN A 61 1.30 -17.78 -31.97
CA GLN A 61 2.68 -18.20 -31.72
C GLN A 61 3.35 -17.36 -30.63
N ALA A 62 3.13 -16.03 -30.62
CA ALA A 62 3.59 -15.15 -29.56
C ALA A 62 2.98 -15.56 -28.21
N LEU A 63 1.66 -15.74 -28.16
CA LEU A 63 0.94 -16.15 -26.96
C LEU A 63 1.42 -17.52 -26.44
N LYS A 64 1.72 -18.47 -27.33
CA LYS A 64 2.28 -19.78 -26.97
C LYS A 64 3.68 -19.68 -26.37
N ASN A 65 4.52 -18.78 -26.89
CA ASN A 65 5.86 -18.56 -26.35
C ASN A 65 5.82 -17.89 -24.98
N ASP A 66 4.95 -16.90 -24.80
CA ASP A 66 4.75 -16.21 -23.53
C ASP A 66 4.21 -17.17 -22.46
N LEU A 67 3.24 -18.02 -22.82
CA LEU A 67 2.72 -19.05 -21.93
C LEU A 67 3.82 -20.05 -21.51
N LYS A 68 4.70 -20.44 -22.43
CA LYS A 68 5.85 -21.33 -22.13
C LYS A 68 6.92 -20.65 -21.26
N LEU A 69 7.03 -19.33 -21.32
CA LEU A 69 7.96 -18.55 -20.50
C LEU A 69 7.39 -18.38 -19.09
N ALA A 70 6.10 -18.08 -18.97
CA ALA A 70 5.38 -18.00 -17.69
C ALA A 70 5.39 -19.35 -16.95
N ASP A 71 5.15 -20.48 -17.63
CA ASP A 71 5.20 -21.81 -17.01
C ASP A 71 6.60 -22.17 -16.47
N ARG A 72 7.65 -21.75 -17.19
CA ARG A 72 9.05 -21.93 -16.72
C ARG A 72 9.36 -21.07 -15.50
N ALA A 73 8.94 -19.81 -15.50
CA ALA A 73 9.09 -18.93 -14.34
C ALA A 73 8.36 -19.49 -13.12
N LEU A 74 7.13 -19.98 -13.30
CA LEU A 74 6.33 -20.58 -12.24
C LEU A 74 6.98 -21.83 -11.65
N ARG A 75 7.56 -22.72 -12.48
CA ARG A 75 8.31 -23.88 -11.98
C ARG A 75 9.55 -23.49 -11.19
N SER A 76 10.31 -22.51 -11.66
CA SER A 76 11.48 -21.98 -10.96
C SER A 76 11.10 -21.44 -9.58
N GLU A 77 10.04 -20.64 -9.49
CA GLU A 77 9.57 -20.12 -8.20
C GLU A 77 9.05 -21.24 -7.28
N LYS A 78 8.39 -22.25 -7.83
CA LYS A 78 7.95 -23.43 -7.05
C LYS A 78 9.12 -24.25 -6.50
N GLU A 79 10.21 -24.40 -7.26
CA GLU A 79 11.44 -25.05 -6.78
C GLU A 79 12.13 -24.23 -5.69
N LYS A 80 12.23 -22.91 -5.87
CA LYS A 80 12.76 -22.01 -4.82
C LYS A 80 11.92 -22.09 -3.54
N LEU A 81 10.60 -22.07 -3.66
CA LEU A 81 9.69 -22.20 -2.51
C LEU A 81 9.88 -23.54 -1.80
N ARG A 82 10.05 -24.65 -2.54
CA ARG A 82 10.36 -25.96 -1.96
C ARG A 82 11.70 -25.95 -1.22
N SER A 83 12.75 -25.36 -1.80
CA SER A 83 14.04 -25.25 -1.12
C SER A 83 13.96 -24.39 0.15
N ALA A 84 13.22 -23.28 0.11
CA ALA A 84 13.01 -22.42 1.27
C ALA A 84 12.25 -23.17 2.38
N ASN A 85 11.21 -23.93 2.04
CA ASN A 85 10.47 -24.74 3.02
C ASN A 85 11.37 -25.79 3.70
N VAL A 86 12.25 -26.47 2.97
CA VAL A 86 13.21 -27.41 3.55
C VAL A 86 14.15 -26.70 4.53
N THR A 87 14.67 -25.52 4.16
CA THR A 87 15.53 -24.74 5.08
C THR A 87 14.80 -24.22 6.32
N ILE A 88 13.49 -23.93 6.19
CA ILE A 88 12.65 -23.51 7.32
C ILE A 88 12.43 -24.69 8.27
N GLU A 89 12.15 -25.90 7.75
CA GLU A 89 12.03 -27.12 8.56
C GLU A 89 13.33 -27.43 9.30
N GLU A 90 14.48 -27.34 8.63
CA GLU A 90 15.80 -27.53 9.29
C GLU A 90 16.04 -26.48 10.39
N CYS A 91 15.64 -25.23 10.17
CA CYS A 91 15.77 -24.18 11.17
C CYS A 91 14.83 -24.39 12.36
N GLN A 92 13.59 -24.86 12.10
CA GLN A 92 12.62 -25.22 13.15
C GLN A 92 13.12 -26.39 14.00
N ASP A 93 13.69 -27.43 13.39
CA ASP A 93 14.27 -28.56 14.12
C ASP A 93 15.49 -28.13 14.95
N LYS A 94 16.31 -27.22 14.42
CA LYS A 94 17.43 -26.63 15.18
C LYS A 94 16.95 -25.79 16.37
N ILE A 95 15.88 -25.00 16.20
CA ILE A 95 15.23 -24.27 17.30
C ILE A 95 14.66 -25.25 18.33
N ARG A 96 14.06 -26.36 17.90
CA ARG A 96 13.54 -27.40 18.80
C ARG A 96 14.67 -28.05 19.61
N CYS A 97 15.78 -28.39 18.96
CA CYS A 97 16.97 -28.92 19.62
C CYS A 97 17.57 -27.93 20.63
N LEU A 98 17.73 -26.66 20.25
CA LEU A 98 18.23 -25.60 21.14
C LEU A 98 17.27 -25.32 22.31
N THR A 99 15.96 -25.40 22.07
CA THR A 99 14.94 -25.25 23.12
C THR A 99 14.98 -26.43 24.08
N GLN A 100 15.15 -27.65 23.57
CA GLN A 100 15.31 -28.85 24.39
C GLN A 100 16.61 -28.80 25.21
N GLN A 101 17.73 -28.32 24.64
CA GLN A 101 18.96 -28.10 25.39
C GLN A 101 18.80 -27.02 26.45
N ARG A 102 18.08 -25.93 26.15
CA ARG A 102 17.75 -24.88 27.11
C ARG A 102 16.88 -25.42 28.24
N ASP A 103 15.87 -26.22 27.94
CA ASP A 103 14.98 -26.80 28.96
C ASP A 103 15.65 -27.92 29.76
N TYR A 104 16.57 -28.68 29.16
CA TYR A 104 17.45 -29.61 29.85
C TYR A 104 18.43 -28.88 30.78
N ALA A 105 19.06 -27.80 30.30
CA ALA A 105 19.89 -26.94 31.14
C ALA A 105 19.07 -26.27 32.24
N ARG A 106 17.83 -25.83 31.96
CA ARG A 106 16.92 -25.23 32.93
C ARG A 106 16.42 -26.24 33.95
N THR A 107 16.13 -27.49 33.57
CA THR A 107 15.74 -28.55 34.52
C THR A 107 16.93 -28.98 35.37
N HIS A 108 18.13 -29.11 34.80
CA HIS A 108 19.35 -29.34 35.59
C HIS A 108 19.82 -28.13 36.39
N GLN A 109 19.44 -26.91 36.01
CA GLN A 109 19.70 -25.70 36.79
C GLN A 109 18.63 -25.48 37.88
N LYS A 110 17.39 -25.94 37.67
CA LYS A 110 16.29 -25.91 38.65
C LYS A 110 16.36 -27.07 39.66
N ILE A 111 17.01 -28.20 39.31
CA ILE A 111 17.38 -29.27 40.25
C ILE A 111 18.67 -28.91 41.05
N VAL A 112 19.34 -27.82 40.70
CA VAL A 112 20.39 -27.19 41.54
C VAL A 112 19.88 -25.91 42.21
N GLU A 113 18.57 -25.77 42.40
CA GLU A 113 18.06 -25.17 43.64
C GLU A 113 18.08 -26.24 44.73
N ILE A 114 19.29 -26.74 45.02
CA ILE A 114 19.57 -27.30 46.33
C ILE A 114 19.25 -26.13 47.26
N PRO A 115 18.29 -26.23 48.21
CA PRO A 115 18.25 -25.28 49.30
C PRO A 115 19.68 -25.28 49.85
N VAL A 116 20.39 -24.15 49.75
CA VAL A 116 21.72 -24.04 50.34
C VAL A 116 21.54 -23.96 51.86
N GLU A 117 20.96 -25.00 52.45
CA GLU A 117 21.48 -25.56 53.66
C GLU A 117 22.89 -26.01 53.28
N LYS A 118 23.85 -25.11 53.50
CA LYS A 118 25.28 -25.35 53.29
C LYS A 118 25.57 -26.75 53.83
N PRO A 119 25.88 -27.75 53.00
CA PRO A 119 26.46 -28.95 53.54
C PRO A 119 27.81 -28.48 54.04
N VAL A 120 27.92 -28.37 55.36
CA VAL A 120 29.19 -28.23 56.03
C VAL A 120 29.96 -29.49 55.66
N LEU A 121 30.72 -29.41 54.57
CA LEU A 121 31.71 -30.39 54.18
C LEU A 121 32.91 -30.22 55.11
N TYR A 122 32.66 -30.38 56.41
CA TYR A 122 33.66 -30.40 57.45
C TYR A 122 33.33 -31.56 58.37
N LYS A 123 33.63 -32.76 57.89
CA LYS A 123 34.14 -33.79 58.78
C LYS A 123 35.37 -34.42 58.15
N LYS A 124 36.49 -34.14 58.82
CA LYS A 124 37.86 -34.65 58.65
C LYS A 124 38.70 -34.00 57.54
N CYS A 125 39.17 -32.79 57.83
CA CYS A 125 40.54 -32.44 57.49
C CYS A 125 41.17 -31.76 58.72
N GLU A 126 41.80 -32.57 59.56
CA GLU A 126 42.48 -32.16 60.81
C GLU A 126 43.79 -31.41 60.54
N ALA A 127 44.11 -31.18 59.25
CA ALA A 127 45.31 -30.52 58.76
C ALA A 127 45.03 -29.34 57.79
N CYS A 128 43.78 -28.94 57.59
CA CYS A 128 43.49 -27.83 56.67
C CYS A 128 43.54 -26.49 57.39
N ASP A 129 44.45 -25.62 56.97
CA ASP A 129 44.61 -24.27 57.52
C ASP A 129 43.35 -23.44 57.23
N ARG A 130 42.55 -23.22 58.28
CA ARG A 130 41.25 -22.54 58.26
C ARG A 130 41.35 -21.13 57.66
N THR A 131 42.52 -20.52 57.79
CA THR A 131 42.88 -19.20 57.28
C THR A 131 42.98 -19.18 55.76
N ALA A 132 43.57 -20.24 55.17
CA ALA A 132 43.70 -20.39 53.72
C ALA A 132 42.34 -20.53 53.04
N TYR A 133 41.41 -21.28 53.66
CA TYR A 133 40.05 -21.43 53.16
C TYR A 133 39.25 -20.13 53.20
N GLN A 134 39.33 -19.37 54.31
CA GLN A 134 38.66 -18.08 54.40
C GLN A 134 39.19 -17.07 53.37
N ASN A 135 40.51 -17.05 53.15
CA ASN A 135 41.13 -16.22 52.11
C ASN A 135 40.71 -16.64 50.70
N ALA A 136 40.63 -17.94 50.40
CA ALA A 136 40.15 -18.43 49.12
C ALA A 136 38.68 -18.07 48.86
N LYS A 137 37.84 -18.19 49.89
CA LYS A 137 36.43 -17.81 49.82
C LYS A 137 36.25 -16.29 49.63
N ALA A 138 37.00 -15.47 50.37
CA ALA A 138 36.96 -14.02 50.21
C ALA A 138 37.35 -13.62 48.78
N ARG A 139 38.45 -14.19 48.24
CA ARG A 139 38.88 -13.96 46.84
C ARG A 139 37.82 -14.38 45.83
N TYR A 140 37.14 -15.50 46.05
CA TYR A 140 36.08 -15.97 45.15
C TYR A 140 34.86 -15.03 45.15
N GLU A 141 34.40 -14.60 46.33
CA GLU A 141 33.29 -13.64 46.43
C GLU A 141 33.67 -12.28 45.81
N THR A 142 34.91 -11.82 46.01
CA THR A 142 35.36 -10.56 45.39
C THR A 142 35.40 -10.66 43.86
N GLN A 143 35.87 -11.78 43.31
CA GLN A 143 35.86 -12.02 41.86
C GLN A 143 34.45 -12.14 41.29
N LYS A 144 33.54 -12.77 42.03
CA LYS A 144 32.12 -12.90 41.64
C LYS A 144 31.44 -11.53 41.58
N GLU A 145 31.66 -10.67 42.56
CA GLU A 145 31.14 -9.29 42.56
C GLU A 145 31.74 -8.46 41.42
N GLN A 146 33.05 -8.61 41.15
CA GLN A 146 33.69 -7.94 40.01
C GLN A 146 33.13 -8.41 38.67
N LEU A 147 32.92 -9.72 38.49
CA LEU A 147 32.29 -10.26 37.27
C LEU A 147 30.84 -9.79 37.14
N ALA A 148 30.05 -9.80 38.22
CA ALA A 148 28.67 -9.32 38.21
C ALA A 148 28.61 -7.81 37.88
N GLY A 149 29.54 -7.03 38.40
CA GLY A 149 29.71 -5.61 38.07
C GLY A 149 30.06 -5.39 36.60
N GLN A 150 31.00 -6.16 36.04
CA GLN A 150 31.37 -6.07 34.63
C GLN A 150 30.24 -6.51 33.69
N TYR A 151 29.49 -7.56 34.05
CA TYR A 151 28.32 -7.99 33.28
C TYR A 151 27.24 -6.91 33.29
N LYS A 152 26.93 -6.32 34.45
CA LYS A 152 25.94 -5.24 34.56
C LYS A 152 26.37 -3.99 33.79
N ALA A 153 27.65 -3.62 33.85
CA ALA A 153 28.21 -2.51 33.08
C ALA A 153 28.17 -2.77 31.56
N LYS A 154 28.51 -4.00 31.11
CA LYS A 154 28.41 -4.36 29.69
C LYS A 154 26.97 -4.37 29.19
N THR A 155 26.01 -4.88 29.96
CA THR A 155 24.60 -4.87 29.57
C THR A 155 24.07 -3.45 29.42
N VAL A 156 24.39 -2.56 30.35
CA VAL A 156 24.03 -1.13 30.25
C VAL A 156 24.70 -0.49 29.05
N MET A 157 25.99 -0.75 28.81
CA MET A 157 26.71 -0.23 27.63
C MET A 157 26.06 -0.69 26.31
N PHE A 158 25.74 -1.98 26.17
CA PHE A 158 25.03 -2.51 25.00
C PHE A 158 23.67 -1.83 24.81
N GLN A 159 22.91 -1.67 25.89
CA GLN A 159 21.59 -1.06 25.84
C GLN A 159 21.67 0.43 25.47
N THR A 160 22.65 1.18 26.01
CA THR A 160 22.90 2.58 25.67
C THR A 160 23.40 2.74 24.24
N THR A 161 24.28 1.86 23.76
CA THR A 161 24.76 1.88 22.36
C THR A 161 23.64 1.57 21.37
N LEU A 162 22.79 0.59 21.66
CA LEU A 162 21.60 0.30 20.84
C LEU A 162 20.63 1.47 20.82
N PHE A 163 20.42 2.12 21.97
CA PHE A 163 19.58 3.31 22.06
C PHE A 163 20.15 4.50 21.28
N LEU A 164 21.46 4.75 21.38
CA LEU A 164 22.15 5.78 20.60
C LEU A 164 22.12 5.50 19.10
N LEU A 165 22.31 4.25 18.67
CA LEU A 165 22.18 3.88 17.25
C LEU A 165 20.75 4.08 16.75
N ALA A 166 19.75 3.66 17.53
CA ALA A 166 18.35 3.88 17.18
C ALA A 166 18.04 5.38 17.09
N TRP A 167 18.55 6.19 18.03
CA TRP A 167 18.42 7.64 18.02
C TRP A 167 19.14 8.30 16.84
N TYR A 168 20.34 7.86 16.50
CA TYR A 168 21.10 8.36 15.36
C TYR A 168 20.41 8.01 14.03
N SER A 169 19.88 6.79 13.90
CA SER A 169 19.07 6.39 12.75
C SER A 169 17.77 7.22 12.65
N LEU A 170 17.16 7.51 13.79
CA LEU A 170 15.95 8.33 13.89
C LEU A 170 16.21 9.77 13.45
N THR A 171 17.27 10.39 13.95
CA THR A 171 17.60 11.78 13.63
C THR A 171 18.08 11.95 12.20
N THR A 172 18.89 11.03 11.66
CA THR A 172 19.32 11.07 10.25
C THR A 172 18.16 10.90 9.28
N THR A 173 17.21 10.01 9.60
CA THR A 173 15.96 9.83 8.83
C THR A 173 15.09 11.09 8.87
N LEU A 174 14.88 11.67 10.06
CA LEU A 174 14.12 12.92 10.22
C LEU A 174 14.78 14.09 9.49
N PHE A 175 16.11 14.16 9.50
CA PHE A 175 16.85 15.20 8.80
C PHE A 175 16.77 15.06 7.27
N GLN A 176 16.67 13.83 6.76
CA GLN A 176 16.35 13.57 5.35
C GLN A 176 14.89 13.90 5.00
N ALA A 177 13.96 13.67 5.93
CA ALA A 177 12.55 14.07 5.78
C ALA A 177 12.40 15.58 5.57
N VAL A 178 13.10 16.35 6.40
CA VAL A 178 13.07 17.82 6.38
C VAL A 178 13.77 18.38 5.14
N GLN A 179 14.78 17.69 4.60
CA GLN A 179 15.43 18.08 3.35
C GLN A 179 14.67 17.68 2.09
N SER A 180 13.65 16.82 2.18
CA SER A 180 12.83 16.45 1.03
C SER A 180 11.77 17.53 0.78
N ASP A 181 12.03 18.42 -0.17
CA ASP A 181 11.09 19.46 -0.61
C ASP A 181 9.74 18.87 -1.05
N VAL A 182 9.75 17.67 -1.64
CA VAL A 182 8.55 16.97 -2.11
C VAL A 182 7.67 16.53 -0.94
N PHE A 183 8.27 15.94 0.11
CA PHE A 183 7.53 15.52 1.30
C PHE A 183 7.01 16.72 2.09
N LEU A 184 7.81 17.78 2.22
CA LEU A 184 7.43 18.98 2.97
C LEU A 184 6.31 19.76 2.27
N SER A 185 6.35 19.84 0.93
CA SER A 185 5.27 20.39 0.13
C SER A 185 3.96 19.59 0.29
N ASP A 186 4.05 18.26 0.25
CA ASP A 186 2.87 17.39 0.40
C ASP A 186 2.29 17.43 1.81
N CYS A 187 3.16 17.56 2.82
CA CYS A 187 2.77 17.78 4.21
C CYS A 187 2.01 19.10 4.37
N LYS A 188 2.53 20.19 3.79
CA LYS A 188 1.85 21.50 3.79
C LYS A 188 0.49 21.43 3.09
N SER A 189 0.41 20.76 1.94
CA SER A 189 -0.86 20.56 1.22
C SER A 189 -1.85 19.78 2.08
N PHE A 190 -1.42 18.69 2.73
CA PHE A 190 -2.29 17.88 3.57
C PHE A 190 -2.91 18.68 4.73
N PHE A 191 -2.10 19.48 5.43
CA PHE A 191 -2.60 20.33 6.50
C PHE A 191 -3.48 21.47 5.99
N HIS A 192 -3.18 22.00 4.79
CA HIS A 192 -4.02 22.98 4.14
C HIS A 192 -5.39 22.40 3.76
N ASP A 193 -5.42 21.19 3.20
CA ASP A 193 -6.64 20.47 2.85
C ASP A 193 -7.46 20.12 4.10
N ALA A 194 -6.79 19.70 5.18
CA ALA A 194 -7.43 19.47 6.48
C ALA A 194 -8.02 20.77 7.06
N ALA A 195 -7.31 21.89 6.95
CA ALA A 195 -7.82 23.18 7.38
C ALA A 195 -9.01 23.65 6.52
N SER A 196 -8.95 23.45 5.20
CA SER A 196 -10.04 23.74 4.27
C SER A 196 -11.28 22.88 4.54
N PHE A 197 -11.09 21.61 4.91
CA PHE A 197 -12.17 20.73 5.34
C PHE A 197 -12.86 21.29 6.58
N ILE A 198 -12.10 21.70 7.61
CA ILE A 198 -12.64 22.36 8.81
C ILE A 198 -13.37 23.66 8.44
N GLN A 199 -12.83 24.48 7.52
CA GLN A 199 -13.49 25.69 7.02
C GLN A 199 -14.81 25.39 6.29
N THR A 200 -14.88 24.30 5.54
CA THR A 200 -16.11 23.87 4.86
C THR A 200 -17.21 23.52 5.85
N PHE A 201 -16.87 22.85 6.96
CA PHE A 201 -17.82 22.61 8.06
C PHE A 201 -18.34 23.90 8.69
N ILE A 202 -17.45 24.89 8.86
CA ILE A 202 -17.86 26.22 9.35
C ILE A 202 -18.80 26.89 8.33
N GLY A 203 -18.51 26.78 7.03
CA GLY A 203 -19.38 27.28 5.95
C GLY A 203 -20.79 26.68 5.98
N TRP A 204 -20.89 25.34 6.05
CA TRP A 204 -22.19 24.66 6.18
C TRP A 204 -22.96 25.06 7.43
N THR A 205 -22.25 25.34 8.54
CA THR A 205 -22.87 25.83 9.78
C THR A 205 -23.46 27.23 9.58
N ILE A 206 -22.78 28.09 8.82
CA ILE A 206 -23.26 29.44 8.49
C ILE A 206 -24.47 29.37 7.54
N ASP A 207 -24.42 28.52 6.50
CA ASP A 207 -25.51 28.36 5.53
C ASP A 207 -26.78 27.76 6.17
N ALA A 208 -26.61 26.79 7.06
CA ALA A 208 -27.70 26.26 7.87
C ALA A 208 -28.32 27.36 8.74
N GLY A 209 -27.50 28.26 9.28
CA GLY A 209 -27.98 29.41 10.04
C GLY A 209 -28.74 30.45 9.21
N GLN A 210 -28.27 30.74 8.00
CA GLN A 210 -29.01 31.62 7.09
C GLN A 210 -30.36 31.02 6.67
N SER A 211 -30.42 29.71 6.46
CA SER A 211 -31.67 28.99 6.14
C SER A 211 -32.67 29.06 7.30
N VAL A 212 -32.19 28.97 8.53
CA VAL A 212 -33.00 29.15 9.75
C VAL A 212 -33.45 30.61 9.91
N ALA A 213 -32.64 31.59 9.49
CA ALA A 213 -33.01 33.01 9.50
C ALA A 213 -34.20 33.31 8.58
N GLN A 214 -34.24 32.70 7.39
CA GLN A 214 -35.34 32.86 6.43
C GLN A 214 -36.68 32.31 6.92
N ILE A 215 -36.66 31.32 7.82
CA ILE A 215 -37.87 30.77 8.45
C ILE A 215 -38.37 31.74 9.54
N SER A 216 -37.47 32.40 10.25
CA SER A 216 -37.81 33.35 11.33
C SER A 216 -38.43 34.66 10.82
N THR A 217 -38.01 35.17 9.66
CA THR A 217 -38.56 36.41 9.07
C THR A 217 -40.04 36.35 8.67
N LYS A 218 -40.68 35.17 8.75
CA LYS A 218 -42.13 35.00 8.52
C LYS A 218 -42.99 35.30 9.75
N ILE A 219 -42.38 35.63 10.90
CA ILE A 219 -43.07 35.92 12.16
C ILE A 219 -43.20 37.46 12.33
N PRO A 220 -44.41 38.00 12.55
CA PRO A 220 -44.67 39.45 12.49
C PRO A 220 -44.12 40.27 13.66
N ASN A 221 -43.50 39.65 14.67
CA ASN A 221 -42.98 40.34 15.85
C ASN A 221 -41.47 40.12 15.97
N GLU A 222 -40.68 41.19 15.82
CA GLU A 222 -39.22 41.17 15.69
C GLU A 222 -38.51 40.53 16.90
N ILE A 223 -39.03 40.75 18.10
CA ILE A 223 -38.47 40.18 19.34
C ILE A 223 -38.70 38.66 19.40
N ILE A 224 -39.89 38.21 19.02
CA ILE A 224 -40.28 36.80 19.03
C ILE A 224 -39.55 36.04 17.91
N ALA A 225 -39.41 36.67 16.74
CA ALA A 225 -38.62 36.16 15.62
C ALA A 225 -37.14 35.97 16.03
N GLY A 226 -36.54 36.95 16.72
CA GLY A 226 -35.19 36.85 17.25
C GLY A 226 -35.01 35.67 18.22
N ILE A 227 -35.91 35.52 19.19
CA ILE A 227 -35.86 34.42 20.16
C ILE A 227 -35.96 33.06 19.48
N ILE A 228 -36.92 32.90 18.55
CA ILE A 228 -37.15 31.64 17.81
C ILE A 228 -35.96 31.33 16.88
N TYR A 229 -35.36 32.35 16.26
CA TYR A 229 -34.16 32.20 15.43
C TYR A 229 -32.99 31.63 16.24
N TRP A 230 -32.67 32.23 17.38
CA TRP A 230 -31.59 31.77 18.25
C TRP A 230 -31.86 30.35 18.79
N LEU A 231 -33.12 30.02 19.11
CA LEU A 231 -33.52 28.68 19.56
C LEU A 231 -33.35 27.61 18.48
N LEU A 232 -33.79 27.88 17.25
CA LEU A 232 -33.61 26.97 16.10
C LEU A 232 -32.13 26.85 15.71
N MET A 233 -31.36 27.94 15.77
CA MET A 233 -29.93 27.91 15.51
C MET A 233 -29.17 27.03 16.49
N ILE A 234 -29.41 27.18 17.80
CA ILE A 234 -28.79 26.33 18.83
C ILE A 234 -29.20 24.86 18.63
N LEU A 235 -30.45 24.59 18.24
CA LEU A 235 -30.92 23.23 17.97
C LEU A 235 -30.21 22.60 16.76
N VAL A 236 -30.12 23.30 15.63
CA VAL A 236 -29.51 22.80 14.40
C VAL A 236 -28.00 22.65 14.55
N VAL A 237 -27.33 23.68 15.08
CA VAL A 237 -25.88 23.63 15.36
C VAL A 237 -25.60 22.56 16.41
N GLY A 238 -26.43 22.44 17.45
CA GLY A 238 -26.29 21.42 18.48
C GLY A 238 -26.40 20.00 17.95
N ILE A 239 -27.37 19.71 17.07
CA ILE A 239 -27.52 18.39 16.44
C ILE A 239 -26.36 18.11 15.48
N CYS A 240 -25.93 19.08 14.69
CA CYS A 240 -24.80 18.94 13.78
C CYS A 240 -23.49 18.70 14.54
N VAL A 241 -23.18 19.51 15.55
CA VAL A 241 -21.96 19.42 16.36
C VAL A 241 -21.98 18.17 17.25
N ALA A 242 -23.12 17.79 17.82
CA ALA A 242 -23.23 16.55 18.58
C ALA A 242 -23.05 15.33 17.66
N GLY A 243 -23.66 15.33 16.46
CA GLY A 243 -23.55 14.23 15.51
C GLY A 243 -22.13 14.00 15.00
N THR A 244 -21.45 15.05 14.52
CA THR A 244 -20.05 14.95 14.07
C THR A 244 -19.07 14.82 15.22
N GLY A 245 -19.30 15.52 16.33
CA GLY A 245 -18.45 15.47 17.52
C GLY A 245 -18.43 14.10 18.18
N ILE A 246 -19.60 13.44 18.32
CA ILE A 246 -19.67 12.08 18.88
C ILE A 246 -18.96 11.09 17.96
N LEU A 247 -19.13 11.18 16.63
CA LEU A 247 -18.43 10.32 15.68
C LEU A 247 -16.91 10.53 15.71
N ALA A 248 -16.45 11.78 15.77
CA ALA A 248 -15.03 12.12 15.88
C ALA A 248 -14.44 11.60 17.20
N ILE A 249 -15.12 11.83 18.33
CA ILE A 249 -14.69 11.35 19.66
C ILE A 249 -14.64 9.82 19.70
N LEU A 250 -15.60 9.11 19.08
CA LEU A 250 -15.58 7.65 19.00
C LEU A 250 -14.39 7.12 18.18
N ILE A 251 -14.06 7.79 17.07
CA ILE A 251 -12.88 7.46 16.26
C ILE A 251 -11.62 7.75 17.07
N GLU A 252 -11.51 8.92 17.70
CA GLU A 252 -10.38 9.32 18.53
C GLU A 252 -10.16 8.37 19.71
N ILE A 253 -11.20 8.01 20.47
CA ILE A 253 -11.08 7.05 21.57
C ILE A 253 -10.59 5.71 21.06
N LYS A 254 -11.13 5.22 19.94
CA LYS A 254 -10.73 3.94 19.34
C LYS A 254 -9.30 3.97 18.81
N VAL A 255 -8.86 5.10 18.26
CA VAL A 255 -7.48 5.33 17.81
C VAL A 255 -6.53 5.45 19.00
N ILE A 256 -6.90 6.19 20.05
CA ILE A 256 -6.09 6.35 21.26
C ILE A 256 -5.96 5.02 22.00
N GLU A 257 -7.03 4.23 22.09
CA GLU A 257 -6.99 2.90 22.69
C GLU A 257 -6.15 1.92 21.85
N LEU A 258 -6.26 1.99 20.52
CA LEU A 258 -5.38 1.25 19.59
C LEU A 258 -3.91 1.65 19.78
N TYR A 259 -3.62 2.94 19.90
CA TYR A 259 -2.28 3.44 20.17
C TYR A 259 -1.79 3.03 21.56
N LYS A 260 -2.62 3.12 22.60
CA LYS A 260 -2.19 2.81 23.97
C LYS A 260 -1.88 1.32 24.16
N LYS A 261 -2.59 0.43 23.46
CA LYS A 261 -2.37 -1.03 23.51
C LYS A 261 -1.18 -1.50 22.64
N ASN A 262 -0.91 -0.84 21.50
CA ASN A 262 0.10 -1.31 20.53
C ASN A 262 1.36 -0.40 20.38
N CYS A 263 1.33 0.85 20.83
CA CYS A 263 2.38 1.86 20.55
C CYS A 263 3.45 1.97 21.64
N TRP A 264 3.43 1.10 22.65
CA TRP A 264 4.53 0.96 23.62
C TRP A 264 5.53 -0.14 23.25
N ASP A 265 5.26 -0.90 22.19
CA ASP A 265 6.21 -1.88 21.69
C ASP A 265 7.24 -1.19 20.79
N VAL A 266 8.50 -1.25 21.18
CA VAL A 266 9.66 -0.69 20.48
C VAL A 266 9.68 -1.12 19.00
N ILE A 267 9.16 -2.32 18.70
CA ILE A 267 9.03 -2.86 17.35
C ILE A 267 8.06 -2.04 16.50
N THR A 268 6.90 -1.64 17.05
CA THR A 268 5.92 -0.80 16.34
C THR A 268 6.53 0.55 15.99
N LEU A 269 7.24 1.14 16.95
CA LEU A 269 7.83 2.47 16.79
C LEU A 269 8.95 2.44 15.75
N LEU A 270 9.81 1.40 15.76
CA LEU A 270 10.84 1.20 14.75
C LEU A 270 10.24 0.96 13.35
N MET A 271 9.10 0.27 13.25
CA MET A 271 8.41 0.02 11.98
C MET A 271 7.80 1.30 11.39
N ILE A 272 7.12 2.11 12.20
CA ILE A 272 6.58 3.42 11.80
C ILE A 272 7.71 4.30 11.26
N LEU A 273 8.86 4.24 11.92
CA LEU A 273 10.01 5.06 11.59
C LEU A 273 10.74 4.62 10.32
N THR A 274 11.00 3.33 10.18
CA THR A 274 11.64 2.75 8.99
C THR A 274 10.75 2.91 7.75
N SER A 275 9.44 2.71 7.89
CA SER A 275 8.49 2.96 6.79
C SER A 275 8.37 4.43 6.41
N ALA A 276 8.46 5.36 7.37
CA ALA A 276 8.57 6.79 7.06
C ALA A 276 9.85 7.08 6.25
N ALA A 277 10.99 6.52 6.68
CA ALA A 277 12.27 6.65 5.96
C ALA A 277 12.18 6.18 4.49
N VAL A 278 11.56 5.02 4.27
CA VAL A 278 11.37 4.45 2.93
C VAL A 278 10.50 5.35 2.06
N ILE A 279 9.39 5.88 2.59
CA ILE A 279 8.51 6.77 1.82
C ILE A 279 9.17 8.11 1.50
N ILE A 280 10.00 8.63 2.40
CA ILE A 280 10.78 9.85 2.13
C ILE A 280 11.81 9.56 1.04
N TYR A 281 12.57 8.47 1.15
CA TYR A 281 13.63 8.12 0.20
C TYR A 281 13.09 7.82 -1.21
N PHE A 282 12.01 7.06 -1.30
CA PHE A 282 11.36 6.72 -2.57
C PHE A 282 10.24 7.69 -2.94
N GLY A 283 10.11 8.83 -2.25
CA GLY A 283 8.95 9.71 -2.34
C GLY A 283 8.69 10.21 -3.76
N GLU A 284 9.74 10.58 -4.50
CA GLU A 284 9.63 11.00 -5.90
C GLU A 284 9.12 9.89 -6.81
N VAL A 285 9.62 8.66 -6.63
CA VAL A 285 9.24 7.49 -7.41
C VAL A 285 7.79 7.11 -7.12
N ILE A 286 7.39 7.10 -5.85
CA ILE A 286 6.03 6.79 -5.40
C ILE A 286 5.06 7.85 -5.93
N LYS A 287 5.43 9.13 -5.85
CA LYS A 287 4.60 10.24 -6.33
C LYS A 287 4.38 10.17 -7.84
N LYS A 288 5.41 9.81 -8.61
CA LYS A 288 5.30 9.60 -10.05
C LYS A 288 4.38 8.41 -10.41
N ALA A 289 4.37 7.37 -9.59
CA ALA A 289 3.58 6.17 -9.84
C ALA A 289 2.10 6.30 -9.43
N LEU A 290 1.83 6.91 -8.27
CA LEU A 290 0.50 6.93 -7.67
C LEU A 290 -0.19 8.31 -7.74
N SER A 291 0.54 9.41 -7.96
CA SER A 291 0.01 10.78 -7.96
C SER A 291 -0.81 11.15 -6.71
N ILE A 292 -0.59 10.44 -5.59
CA ILE A 292 -1.26 10.65 -4.29
C ILE A 292 -0.29 11.37 -3.36
N ASN A 293 -0.83 12.16 -2.42
CA ASN A 293 -0.07 12.78 -1.35
C ASN A 293 0.68 11.72 -0.51
N LEU A 294 2.00 11.85 -0.42
CA LEU A 294 2.90 10.91 0.26
C LEU A 294 2.54 10.71 1.74
N LEU A 295 2.11 11.78 2.43
CA LEU A 295 1.73 11.71 3.84
C LEU A 295 0.45 10.88 4.02
N PHE A 296 -0.53 11.09 3.15
CA PHE A 296 -1.78 10.34 3.18
C PHE A 296 -1.55 8.85 2.88
N PHE A 297 -0.70 8.55 1.89
CA PHE A 297 -0.29 7.18 1.57
C PHE A 297 0.40 6.48 2.75
N TRP A 298 1.31 7.18 3.44
CA TRP A 298 1.96 6.65 4.64
C TRP A 298 0.95 6.32 5.75
N LEU A 299 -0.02 7.21 6.01
CA LEU A 299 -1.06 6.99 7.02
C LEU A 299 -1.92 5.75 6.72
N ILE A 300 -2.28 5.53 5.45
CA ILE A 300 -3.02 4.33 5.02
C ILE A 300 -2.20 3.07 5.29
N LEU A 301 -0.92 3.07 4.92
CA LEU A 301 -0.03 1.93 5.18
C LEU A 301 0.09 1.60 6.67
N GLN A 302 0.21 2.62 7.53
CA GLN A 302 0.21 2.42 8.98
C GLN A 302 -1.12 1.87 9.49
N GLY A 303 -2.25 2.41 8.99
CA GLY A 303 -3.58 1.94 9.35
C GLY A 303 -3.78 0.46 9.01
N ILE A 304 -3.35 0.03 7.82
CA ILE A 304 -3.42 -1.37 7.39
C ILE A 304 -2.52 -2.24 8.28
N TYR A 305 -1.27 -1.83 8.52
CA TYR A 305 -0.34 -2.59 9.36
C TYR A 305 -0.86 -2.80 10.78
N LEU A 306 -1.38 -1.74 11.41
CA LEU A 306 -1.97 -1.81 12.75
C LEU A 306 -3.22 -2.72 12.77
N THR A 307 -4.02 -2.70 11.71
CA THR A 307 -5.21 -3.57 11.58
C THR A 307 -4.80 -5.05 11.47
N ILE A 308 -3.84 -5.37 10.60
CA ILE A 308 -3.32 -6.74 10.44
C ILE A 308 -2.72 -7.25 11.74
N ARG A 309 -1.89 -6.43 12.39
CA ARG A 309 -1.26 -6.80 13.66
C ARG A 309 -2.28 -7.08 14.74
N ARG A 310 -3.35 -6.28 14.81
CA ARG A 310 -4.46 -6.51 15.74
C ARG A 310 -5.17 -7.83 15.46
N TYR A 311 -5.42 -8.15 14.19
CA TYR A 311 -6.04 -9.41 13.79
C TYR A 311 -5.21 -10.62 14.26
N ILE A 312 -3.90 -10.59 14.04
CA ILE A 312 -2.98 -11.65 14.49
C ILE A 312 -2.95 -11.75 16.02
N SER A 313 -2.91 -10.61 16.74
CA SER A 313 -2.91 -10.62 18.20
C SER A 313 -4.24 -11.08 18.82
N GLN A 314 -5.36 -10.96 18.12
CA GLN A 314 -6.66 -11.47 18.59
C GLN A 314 -6.82 -13.00 18.41
N ASP A 315 -6.10 -13.60 17.46
CA ASP A 315 -6.10 -15.05 17.21
C ASP A 315 -5.21 -15.85 18.17
N THR A 316 -4.43 -15.15 19.01
CA THR A 316 -3.46 -15.77 19.94
C THR A 316 -3.95 -15.77 21.40
N ASP A 317 -5.10 -15.15 21.68
CA ASP A 317 -5.80 -15.17 22.97
C ASP A 317 -6.98 -16.18 22.94
#